data_AF-C6W4N9-F1
#
_entry.id   AF-C6W4N9-F1
#
_cell.length_a   1.000
_cell.length_b   1.000
_cell.length_c   1.000
_cell.angle_alpha   90.00
_cell.angle_beta   90.00
_cell.angle_gamma   90.00
#
_symmetry.space_group_name_H-M   'P 1'
#
loop_
_entity.id
_entity.type
_entity.pdbx_description
1 polymer ?
#
loop_
_entity_poly.entity_id
_entity_poly.type
_entity_poly.pdbx_seq_one_letter_code
_entity_poly.pdbx_strand_id
1 'polypeptide(L)' 'MKVLEKKLHIPANLSPCKTIDNSLPDLSNHPLVKAKIERARKILEESPIPEHLLRGE' A
#
# COMPACT_ATOMS: atom_id res chain seq x y z
N MET A 1 1.69 -36.85 -27.55
CA MET A 1 1.92 -35.75 -26.59
C MET A 1 0.56 -35.19 -26.20
N LYS A 2 0.05 -35.48 -24.99
CA LYS A 2 -1.20 -34.86 -24.49
C LYS A 2 -0.82 -33.70 -23.58
N VAL A 3 -1.13 -32.48 -24.02
CA VAL A 3 -0.88 -31.25 -23.27
C VAL A 3 -1.98 -31.12 -22.22
N LEU A 4 -1.59 -31.06 -20.95
CA LEU A 4 -2.53 -30.91 -19.83
C LEU A 4 -2.87 -29.42 -19.70
N GLU A 5 -4.04 -29.04 -20.23
CA GLU A 5 -4.58 -27.69 -20.05
C GLU A 5 -4.99 -27.49 -18.57
N LYS A 6 -4.14 -26.78 -17.82
CA LYS A 6 -4.49 -26.34 -16.46
C LYS A 6 -5.58 -25.27 -16.58
N LYS A 7 -6.83 -25.64 -16.32
CA LYS A 7 -7.90 -24.67 -16.09
C LYS A 7 -7.56 -23.86 -14.85
N LEU A 8 -7.07 -22.65 -15.04
CA LEU A 8 -6.96 -21.63 -13.99
C LEU A 8 -8.38 -21.32 -13.50
N HIS A 9 -8.76 -21.93 -12.38
CA HIS A 9 -9.88 -21.46 -11.58
C HIS A 9 -9.46 -20.11 -10.98
N ILE A 10 -9.75 -19.03 -11.70
CA ILE A 10 -9.74 -17.69 -11.12
C ILE A 10 -10.98 -17.65 -10.22
N PRO A 11 -10.82 -17.57 -8.88
CA PRO A 11 -11.97 -17.45 -8.00
C PRO A 11 -12.71 -16.16 -8.36
N ALA A 12 -14.01 -16.25 -8.63
CA ALA A 12 -14.91 -15.14 -8.94
C ALA A 12 -15.09 -14.12 -7.78
N ASN A 13 -14.20 -14.16 -6.78
CA ASN A 13 -14.20 -13.34 -5.58
C ASN A 13 -13.11 -12.24 -5.62
N LEU A 14 -12.74 -11.77 -6.81
CA LEU A 14 -12.18 -10.43 -6.92
C LEU A 14 -13.34 -9.47 -6.70
N SER A 15 -13.47 -9.04 -5.44
CA SER A 15 -14.39 -8.00 -4.98
C SER A 15 -14.53 -6.88 -6.01
N PRO A 16 -15.74 -6.34 -6.25
CA PRO A 16 -15.93 -5.24 -7.18
C PRO A 16 -14.90 -4.16 -6.85
N CYS A 17 -14.14 -3.76 -7.87
CA CYS A 17 -13.23 -2.63 -7.83
C CYS A 17 -13.94 -1.49 -7.10
N LYS A 18 -13.58 -1.25 -5.83
CA LYS A 18 -14.13 -0.14 -5.08
C LYS A 18 -13.65 1.10 -5.83
N THR A 19 -14.55 1.74 -6.56
CA THR A 19 -14.31 3.06 -7.11
C THR A 19 -13.83 3.93 -5.97
N ILE A 20 -12.59 4.41 -6.06
CA ILE A 20 -12.04 5.36 -5.09
C ILE A 20 -12.89 6.62 -5.24
N ASP A 21 -13.71 6.88 -4.23
CA ASP A 21 -14.55 8.05 -4.18
C ASP A 21 -13.66 9.28 -3.96
N ASN A 22 -13.41 10.01 -5.05
CA ASN A 22 -12.59 11.21 -5.06
C ASN A 22 -13.31 12.43 -4.44
N SER A 23 -14.48 12.25 -3.82
CA SER A 23 -15.18 13.31 -3.09
C SER A 23 -14.52 13.65 -1.73
N LEU A 24 -13.56 12.84 -1.27
CA LEU A 24 -12.90 13.09 0.00
C LEU A 24 -12.06 14.38 -0.05
N PRO A 25 -12.12 15.21 1.02
CA PRO A 25 -11.34 16.43 1.09
C PRO A 25 -9.84 16.11 1.23
N ASP A 26 -9.00 17.00 0.73
CA ASP A 26 -7.55 16.90 0.93
C ASP A 26 -7.20 17.09 2.42
N LEU A 27 -6.69 16.02 3.04
CA LEU A 27 -6.29 15.99 4.44
C LEU A 27 -4.80 16.31 4.65
N SER A 28 -4.05 16.64 3.59
CA SER A 28 -2.61 16.93 3.67
C SER A 28 -2.28 18.02 4.69
N ASN A 29 -3.17 19.00 4.84
CA ASN A 29 -2.99 20.10 5.79
C ASN A 29 -3.62 19.88 7.17
N HIS A 30 -4.30 18.75 7.38
CA HIS A 30 -5.02 18.47 8.62
C HIS A 30 -4.04 18.34 9.81
N PRO A 31 -4.32 18.94 10.98
CA PRO A 31 -3.40 18.95 12.12
C PRO A 31 -3.01 17.54 12.59
N LEU A 32 -3.94 16.59 12.59
CA LEU A 32 -3.64 15.19 12.94
C LEU A 32 -2.68 14.52 11.94
N VAL A 33 -2.79 14.84 10.65
CA VAL A 33 -1.92 14.28 9.62
C VAL A 33 -0.51 14.85 9.77
N LYS A 34 -0.39 16.17 9.98
CA LYS A 34 0.89 16.85 10.27
C LYS A 34 1.58 16.27 11.50
N ALA A 35 0.85 16.09 12.60
CA ALA A 35 1.41 15.52 13.84
C ALA A 35 1.93 14.08 13.65
N LYS A 36 1.21 13.26 12.87
CA LYS A 36 1.67 11.90 12.53
C LYS A 36 2.92 11.92 11.65
N ILE A 37 2.97 12.79 10.65
CA ILE A 37 4.14 12.94 9.77
C ILE A 37 5.36 13.38 10.57
N GLU A 38 5.21 14.36 11.46
CA GLU A 38 6.31 14.83 12.31
C GLU A 38 6.83 13.72 13.22
N ARG A 39 5.94 12.94 13.84
CA ARG A 39 6.33 11.77 14.65
C ARG A 39 7.07 10.72 13.82
N ALA A 40 6.56 10.40 12.63
CA ALA A 40 7.20 9.43 11.74
C ALA A 40 8.60 9.89 11.31
N ARG A 41 8.78 11.19 11.04
CA ARG A 41 10.11 11.75 10.73
C ARG A 41 11.09 11.57 11.89
N LYS A 42 10.70 11.90 13.11
CA LYS A 42 11.56 11.70 14.29
C LYS A 42 11.98 10.24 14.47
N ILE A 43 11.04 9.31 14.29
CA ILE A 43 11.34 7.87 14.36
C ILE A 43 12.35 7.45 13.29
N LEU A 44 12.21 7.96 12.06
CA LEU A 44 13.13 7.65 10.97
C LEU A 44 14.51 8.28 11.15
N GLU A 45 14.60 9.43 11.82
CA GLU A 45 15.88 10.07 12.18
C GLU A 45 16.59 9.30 13.29
N GLU A 46 15.86 8.84 14.31
CA GLU A 46 16.42 8.05 15.41
C GLU A 46 16.75 6.60 15.00
N SER A 47 15.99 6.04 14.07
CA SER A 47 16.09 4.65 13.63
C SER A 47 15.87 4.58 12.11
N PRO A 48 16.92 4.83 11.31
CA PRO A 48 16.81 4.80 9.86
C PRO A 48 16.42 3.40 9.39
N ILE A 49 15.60 3.33 8.34
CA ILE A 49 15.20 2.06 7.73
C ILE A 49 16.45 1.40 7.15
N PRO A 50 16.76 0.15 7.53
CA PRO A 50 17.88 -0.57 6.96
C PRO A 50 17.78 -0.65 5.42
N GLU A 51 18.88 -0.32 4.73
CA GLU A 51 18.87 -0.20 3.28
C GLU A 51 18.45 -1.48 2.53
N HIS A 52 18.73 -2.66 3.10
CA HIS A 52 18.35 -3.93 2.51
C HIS A 52 16.83 -4.13 2.43
N LEU A 53 16.06 -3.48 3.32
CA LEU A 53 14.60 -3.48 3.26
C LEU A 53 14.06 -2.53 2.20
N LEU A 54 14.83 -1.49 1.84
CA LEU A 54 14.46 -0.52 0.81
C LEU A 54 14.73 -1.04 -0.60
N ARG A 55 15.65 -2.00 -0.77
CA ARG A 55 16.07 -2.51 -2.07
C ARG A 55 15.21 -3.65 -2.63
N GLY A 56 14.31 -4.24 -1.83
CA GLY A 56 13.29 -5.19 -2.31
C GLY A 56 13.86 -6.33 -3.17
N GLU A 57 14.99 -6.90 -2.77
CA GLU A 57 15.52 -8.14 -3.37
C GLU A 57 14.75 -9.37 -2.89
#